data_AF-A0A9R1PA49-F1
#
_entry.id   AF-A0A9R1PA49-F1
#
_cell.length_a   1.000
_cell.length_b   1.000
_cell.length_c   1.000
_cell.angle_alpha   90.00
_cell.angle_beta   90.00
_cell.angle_gamma   90.00
#
_symmetry.space_group_name_H-M   'P 1'
#
loop_
_entity.id
_entity.type
_entity.pdbx_description
1 polymer ?
#
loop_
_entity_poly.entity_id
_entity_poly.type
_entity_poly.pdbx_seq_one_letter_code
_entity_poly.pdbx_strand_id
1 'polypeptide(L)'
;MIDMISAVQDLSGLTTRELGEMLKESDSFVLQSKAQNGGPEQVDMEKLVSSLPLHLLALSLDIGRGTDLTYVLRGVRFLHCLSELATRHTKLEQVLLDDVKLSEQVMDLIFYLLSVLSHWKKEDHLGASPFIHSSLVAGSLHLMTSYFSSQWHELVHILLAHPKVDIFMDVAFDSLHEDMRLLSVRLSTLGTKAFPVGPFDSQLTYFICQQCEASLQFLLSLCQQKLFRDRILKNKELCRNGGILSLSFTILKLGVPEWLKGSTDIASSISRQKAKILSILLQLCESESISYLDEVATLPKSMQLGLEVLDLLKIAFGRKQKPAAGPHDKSYPVGSVLISALRLVDVFSDDSNFRSSFITNTIPFLTQILATPHDEFVSSWCSVDLPVIEDDANLDYDPFGAADLALLAASNMLTEAKVNYSCNFRSISMPSIQYAQTRTSCVVKIIANLHVFVPNICEEQERDLFLQKFQKYLLSESPKPSLDHPAADEITIVCTNLGSLSHYAKSLIPGNLLNEEDVQLLSDFAYKLQRWCKSQVGQRISQWQKVTSHQK
;
A
#
# COMPACT_ATOMS: atom_id res chain seq x y z
N MET A 1 2.18 -19.08 43.25
CA MET A 1 1.42 -18.88 42.00
C MET A 1 1.42 -17.39 41.77
N ILE A 2 1.91 -16.92 40.63
CA ILE A 2 1.99 -15.48 40.34
C ILE A 2 0.61 -15.02 39.91
N ASP A 3 0.13 -13.90 40.46
CA ASP A 3 -1.03 -13.21 39.90
C ASP A 3 -0.61 -12.50 38.59
N MET A 4 -0.74 -13.23 37.48
CA MET A 4 -0.38 -12.74 36.15
C MET A 4 -1.14 -11.48 35.76
N ILE A 5 -2.39 -11.31 36.23
CA ILE A 5 -3.20 -10.14 35.88
C ILE A 5 -2.60 -8.91 36.54
N SER A 6 -2.40 -8.94 37.85
CA SER A 6 -1.82 -7.80 38.60
C SER A 6 -0.40 -7.49 38.16
N ALA A 7 0.45 -8.52 37.99
CA ALA A 7 1.84 -8.33 37.57
C ALA A 7 1.94 -7.68 36.18
N VAL A 8 1.17 -8.16 35.19
CA VAL A 8 1.18 -7.56 33.85
C VAL A 8 0.60 -6.14 33.90
N GLN A 9 -0.48 -5.88 34.64
CA GLN A 9 -1.07 -4.54 34.72
C GLN A 9 -0.10 -3.50 35.30
N ASP A 10 0.67 -3.85 36.32
CA ASP A 10 1.62 -2.95 36.95
C ASP A 10 2.89 -2.77 36.10
N LEU A 11 3.51 -3.88 35.66
CA LEU A 11 4.81 -3.85 34.99
C LEU A 11 4.73 -3.41 33.52
N SER A 12 3.62 -3.70 32.82
CA SER A 12 3.45 -3.25 31.42
C SER A 12 3.29 -1.74 31.30
N GLY A 13 2.96 -1.04 32.40
CA GLY A 13 2.87 0.41 32.44
C GLY A 13 4.22 1.11 32.42
N LEU A 14 5.30 0.42 32.79
CA LEU A 14 6.66 0.97 32.82
C LEU A 14 7.22 1.15 31.40
N THR A 15 8.12 2.12 31.25
CA THR A 15 8.96 2.24 30.06
C THR A 15 10.05 1.16 30.05
N THR A 16 10.57 0.82 28.86
CA THR A 16 11.71 -0.10 28.72
C THR A 16 12.88 0.33 29.62
N ARG A 17 13.13 1.63 29.77
CA ARG A 17 14.20 2.16 30.63
C ARG A 17 13.95 1.89 32.11
N GLU A 18 12.77 2.23 32.62
CA GLU A 18 12.40 2.02 34.02
C GLU A 18 12.46 0.54 34.40
N LEU A 19 11.88 -0.32 33.55
CA LEU A 19 11.93 -1.77 33.77
C LEU A 19 13.37 -2.29 33.72
N GLY A 20 14.20 -1.80 32.79
CA GLY A 20 15.61 -2.17 32.70
C GLY A 20 16.44 -1.73 33.92
N GLU A 21 16.17 -0.55 34.48
CA GLU A 21 16.78 -0.07 35.73
C GLU A 21 16.39 -0.97 36.90
N MET A 22 15.10 -1.27 37.06
CA MET A 22 14.61 -2.18 38.11
C MET A 22 15.23 -3.59 38.00
N LEU A 23 15.40 -4.10 36.78
CA LEU A 23 16.04 -5.41 36.55
C LEU A 23 17.54 -5.39 36.86
N LYS A 24 18.24 -4.26 36.65
CA LYS A 24 19.66 -4.12 37.02
C LYS A 24 19.87 -4.06 38.52
N GLU A 25 18.95 -3.41 39.24
CA GLU A 25 18.99 -3.29 40.70
C GLU A 25 18.59 -4.59 41.42
N SER A 26 17.97 -5.54 40.69
CA SER A 26 17.53 -6.82 41.24
C SER A 26 18.55 -7.94 41.04
N ASP A 27 19.29 -8.27 42.09
CA ASP A 27 20.26 -9.39 42.07
C ASP A 27 19.58 -10.76 41.81
N SER A 28 18.35 -10.93 42.31
CA SER A 28 17.59 -12.19 42.25
C SER A 28 16.60 -12.27 41.08
N PHE A 29 16.55 -11.29 40.17
CA PHE A 29 15.55 -11.24 39.09
C PHE A 29 14.09 -11.26 39.60
N VAL A 30 13.89 -10.67 40.78
CA VAL A 30 12.59 -10.49 41.44
C VAL A 30 12.31 -9.00 41.57
N LEU A 31 11.16 -8.55 41.07
CA LEU A 31 10.75 -7.16 41.14
C LEU A 31 9.65 -6.96 42.19
N GLN A 32 9.57 -5.75 42.74
CA GLN A 32 8.47 -5.34 43.60
C GLN A 32 7.37 -4.72 42.73
N SER A 33 6.18 -5.29 42.74
CA SER A 33 4.97 -4.76 42.11
C SER A 33 3.94 -4.34 43.16
N LYS A 34 2.97 -3.52 42.77
CA LYS A 34 1.81 -3.20 43.62
C LYS A 34 0.72 -4.24 43.41
N ALA A 35 0.37 -4.96 44.48
CA ALA A 35 -0.78 -5.86 44.47
C ALA A 35 -2.10 -5.08 44.28
N GLN A 36 -3.18 -5.74 43.85
CA GLN A 36 -4.54 -5.16 43.84
C GLN A 36 -4.97 -4.57 45.19
N ASN A 37 -4.42 -5.06 46.30
CA ASN A 37 -4.70 -4.59 47.65
C ASN A 37 -3.78 -3.42 48.11
N GLY A 38 -2.91 -2.91 47.23
CA GLY A 38 -2.02 -1.78 47.48
C GLY A 38 -0.73 -2.10 48.25
N GLY A 39 -0.50 -3.36 48.63
CA GLY A 39 0.75 -3.82 49.27
C GLY A 39 1.83 -4.22 48.25
N PRO A 40 3.12 -4.23 48.65
CA PRO A 40 4.21 -4.72 47.79
C PRO A 40 4.09 -6.24 47.59
N GLU A 41 4.12 -6.68 46.33
CA GLU A 41 4.13 -8.08 45.89
C GLU A 41 5.45 -8.36 45.16
N GLN A 42 6.04 -9.53 45.43
CA GLN A 42 7.26 -9.95 44.76
C GLN A 42 6.92 -10.74 43.49
N VAL A 43 7.41 -10.25 42.36
CA VAL A 43 7.22 -10.87 41.05
C VAL A 43 8.52 -11.49 40.58
N ASP A 44 8.54 -12.81 40.53
CA ASP A 44 9.62 -13.59 39.90
C ASP A 44 9.53 -13.41 38.38
N MET A 45 10.49 -12.67 37.81
CA MET A 45 10.46 -12.29 36.40
C MET A 45 10.69 -13.49 35.48
N GLU A 46 11.46 -14.50 35.89
CA GLU A 46 11.68 -15.69 35.08
C GLU A 46 10.36 -16.46 34.90
N LYS A 47 9.61 -16.65 36.00
CA LYS A 47 8.30 -17.29 35.96
C LYS A 47 7.25 -16.46 35.23
N LEU A 48 7.25 -15.14 35.40
CA LEU A 48 6.34 -14.24 34.69
C LEU A 48 6.56 -14.33 33.19
N VAL A 49 7.80 -14.16 32.75
CA VAL A 49 8.18 -14.11 31.33
C VAL A 49 7.89 -15.46 30.65
N SER A 50 8.26 -16.58 31.28
CA SER A 50 8.00 -17.92 30.74
C SER A 50 6.52 -18.29 30.69
N SER A 51 5.68 -17.70 31.55
CA SER A 51 4.23 -17.98 31.58
C SER A 51 3.40 -17.02 30.73
N LEU A 52 3.96 -15.86 30.35
CA LEU A 52 3.22 -14.78 29.71
C LEU A 52 2.59 -15.19 28.36
N PRO A 53 3.29 -15.86 27.42
CA PRO A 53 2.68 -16.21 26.14
C PRO A 53 1.47 -17.12 26.28
N LEU A 54 1.57 -18.17 27.11
CA LEU A 54 0.47 -19.09 27.39
C LEU A 54 -0.69 -18.41 28.12
N HIS A 55 -0.40 -17.49 29.04
CA HIS A 55 -1.42 -16.71 29.74
C HIS A 55 -2.21 -15.83 28.76
N LEU A 56 -1.53 -15.14 27.84
CA LEU A 56 -2.18 -14.34 26.81
C LEU A 56 -2.97 -15.19 25.81
N LEU A 57 -2.45 -16.38 25.44
CA LEU A 57 -3.18 -17.35 24.62
C LEU A 57 -4.48 -17.80 25.29
N ALA A 58 -4.41 -18.16 26.58
CA ALA A 58 -5.57 -18.59 27.37
C ALA A 58 -6.64 -17.49 27.42
N LEU A 59 -6.25 -16.25 27.66
CA LEU A 59 -7.17 -15.11 27.66
C LEU A 59 -7.76 -14.83 26.28
N SER A 60 -6.98 -15.08 25.23
CA SER A 60 -7.42 -14.87 23.85
C SER A 60 -8.54 -15.83 23.44
N LEU A 61 -8.54 -17.06 23.99
CA LEU A 61 -9.62 -18.05 23.79
C LEU A 61 -10.96 -17.56 24.36
N ASP A 62 -10.93 -16.72 25.40
CA ASP A 62 -12.11 -16.20 26.09
C ASP A 62 -12.57 -14.82 25.59
N ILE A 63 -11.94 -14.24 24.54
CA ILE A 63 -12.31 -12.91 23.98
C ILE A 63 -13.80 -12.83 23.60
N GLY A 64 -14.42 -13.93 23.16
CA GLY A 64 -15.86 -14.00 22.88
C GLY A 64 -16.77 -13.98 24.11
N ARG A 65 -16.22 -14.09 25.33
CA ARG A 65 -16.94 -14.22 26.61
C ARG A 65 -16.75 -13.02 27.55
N GLY A 66 -16.11 -11.96 27.09
CA GLY A 66 -15.94 -10.71 27.85
C GLY A 66 -14.51 -10.34 28.22
N THR A 67 -13.49 -11.08 27.74
CA THR A 67 -12.08 -10.67 27.93
C THR A 67 -11.80 -9.36 27.19
N ASP A 68 -11.11 -8.46 27.88
CA ASP A 68 -10.79 -7.13 27.38
C ASP A 68 -9.53 -7.16 26.49
N LEU A 69 -9.69 -6.87 25.19
CA LEU A 69 -8.58 -6.71 24.24
C LEU A 69 -7.53 -5.70 24.72
N THR A 70 -7.92 -4.75 25.58
CA THR A 70 -7.03 -3.81 26.27
C THR A 70 -6.00 -4.54 27.13
N TYR A 71 -6.37 -5.61 27.83
CA TYR A 71 -5.41 -6.40 28.62
C TYR A 71 -4.46 -7.17 27.70
N VAL A 72 -4.97 -7.76 26.62
CA VAL A 72 -4.13 -8.46 25.65
C VAL A 72 -3.10 -7.50 25.02
N LEU A 73 -3.52 -6.28 24.68
CA LEU A 73 -2.62 -5.25 24.16
C LEU A 73 -1.53 -4.87 25.17
N ARG A 74 -1.85 -4.77 26.46
CA ARG A 74 -0.84 -4.59 27.52
C ARG A 74 0.17 -5.73 27.55
N GLY A 75 -0.29 -6.97 27.41
CA GLY A 75 0.57 -8.14 27.33
C GLY A 75 1.51 -8.13 26.12
N VAL A 76 0.97 -7.80 24.93
CA VAL A 76 1.77 -7.69 23.70
C VAL A 76 2.79 -6.55 23.80
N ARG A 77 2.40 -5.38 24.32
CA ARG A 77 3.33 -4.27 24.62
C ARG A 77 4.44 -4.72 25.57
N PHE A 78 4.09 -5.49 26.60
CA PHE A 78 5.07 -5.98 27.56
C PHE A 78 6.05 -6.98 26.92
N LEU A 79 5.59 -7.86 26.04
CA LEU A 79 6.48 -8.73 25.25
C LEU A 79 7.46 -7.95 24.38
N HIS A 80 7.02 -6.84 23.76
CA HIS A 80 7.94 -5.93 23.04
C HIS A 80 9.03 -5.36 23.95
N CYS A 81 8.65 -4.82 25.12
CA CYS A 81 9.61 -4.31 26.10
C CYS A 81 10.62 -5.38 26.54
N LEU A 82 10.12 -6.58 26.84
CA LEU A 82 10.95 -7.71 27.27
C LEU A 82 11.93 -8.14 26.17
N SER A 83 11.47 -8.19 24.91
CA SER A 83 12.31 -8.53 23.75
C SER A 83 13.41 -7.49 23.52
N GLU A 84 13.08 -6.20 23.63
CA GLU A 84 14.06 -5.13 23.54
C GLU A 84 15.11 -5.23 24.66
N LEU A 85 14.66 -5.48 25.90
CA LEU A 85 15.55 -5.63 27.05
C LEU A 85 16.45 -6.86 26.98
N ALA A 86 15.98 -7.95 26.36
CA ALA A 86 16.76 -9.19 26.20
C ALA A 86 18.13 -8.91 25.56
N THR A 87 18.19 -7.99 24.58
CA THR A 87 19.44 -7.59 23.90
C THR A 87 20.50 -6.97 24.83
N ARG A 88 20.12 -6.59 26.05
CA ARG A 88 20.99 -5.94 27.05
C ARG A 88 21.02 -6.66 28.40
N HIS A 89 20.27 -7.75 28.56
CA HIS A 89 20.09 -8.44 29.84
C HIS A 89 20.19 -9.96 29.65
N THR A 90 21.37 -10.53 29.94
CA THR A 90 21.68 -11.94 29.68
C THR A 90 20.73 -12.95 30.34
N LYS A 91 20.25 -12.68 31.57
CA LYS A 91 19.24 -13.55 32.20
C LYS A 91 17.91 -13.55 31.43
N LEU A 92 17.50 -12.40 30.91
CA LEU A 92 16.26 -12.28 30.15
C LEU A 92 16.41 -12.88 28.74
N GLU A 93 17.58 -12.70 28.12
CA GLU A 93 17.98 -13.37 26.88
C GLU A 93 17.89 -14.89 27.00
N GLN A 94 18.46 -15.47 28.06
CA GLN A 94 18.42 -16.92 28.32
C GLN A 94 16.99 -17.44 28.50
N VAL A 95 16.12 -16.69 29.17
CA VAL A 95 14.74 -17.11 29.39
C VAL A 95 13.90 -16.96 28.12
N LEU A 96 14.09 -15.88 27.35
CA LEU A 96 13.27 -15.58 26.18
C LEU A 96 13.72 -16.26 24.90
N LEU A 97 15.01 -16.17 24.59
CA LEU A 97 15.52 -16.45 23.24
C LEU A 97 16.19 -17.83 23.15
N ASP A 98 16.73 -18.37 24.24
CA ASP A 98 17.34 -19.71 24.25
C ASP A 98 16.29 -20.84 24.41
N ASP A 99 15.08 -20.53 24.89
CA ASP A 99 14.00 -21.51 25.03
C ASP A 99 13.18 -21.62 23.74
N VAL A 100 13.46 -22.68 22.97
CA VAL A 100 12.75 -23.03 21.73
C VAL A 100 11.24 -23.21 21.97
N LYS A 101 10.84 -23.76 23.12
CA LYS A 101 9.43 -24.00 23.43
C LYS A 101 8.71 -22.69 23.71
N LEU A 102 9.37 -21.75 24.40
CA LEU A 102 8.80 -20.42 24.63
C LEU A 102 8.68 -19.65 23.31
N SER A 103 9.69 -19.73 22.45
CA SER A 103 9.66 -19.16 21.10
C SER A 103 8.49 -19.70 20.26
N GLU A 104 8.25 -21.02 20.29
CA GLU A 104 7.09 -21.65 19.65
C GLU A 104 5.77 -21.10 20.22
N GLN A 105 5.67 -20.94 21.55
CA GLN A 105 4.47 -20.38 22.20
C GLN A 105 4.22 -18.92 21.82
N VAL A 106 5.26 -18.10 21.66
CA VAL A 106 5.11 -16.72 21.20
C VAL A 106 4.64 -16.69 19.75
N MET A 107 5.14 -17.58 18.89
CA MET A 107 4.67 -17.69 17.51
C MET A 107 3.21 -18.13 17.45
N ASP A 108 2.84 -19.15 18.21
CA ASP A 108 1.46 -19.64 18.33
C ASP A 108 0.53 -18.56 18.90
N LEU A 109 0.98 -17.76 19.87
CA LEU A 109 0.25 -16.60 20.37
C LEU A 109 -0.02 -15.60 19.26
N ILE A 110 0.99 -15.20 18.49
CA ILE A 110 0.82 -14.22 17.40
C ILE A 110 -0.17 -14.73 16.36
N PHE A 111 -0.04 -15.99 15.93
CA PHE A 111 -0.91 -16.58 14.91
C PHE A 111 -2.35 -16.66 15.42
N TYR A 112 -2.53 -17.06 16.69
CA TYR A 112 -3.85 -17.16 17.30
C TYR A 112 -4.50 -15.79 17.50
N LEU A 113 -3.74 -14.79 17.97
CA LEU A 113 -4.23 -13.42 18.12
C LEU A 113 -4.74 -12.86 16.81
N LEU A 114 -3.96 -12.98 15.73
CA LEU A 114 -4.39 -12.55 14.39
C LEU A 114 -5.64 -13.34 13.94
N SER A 115 -5.74 -14.63 14.23
CA SER A 115 -6.95 -15.40 13.95
C SER A 115 -8.19 -14.91 14.70
N VAL A 116 -8.05 -14.43 15.93
CA VAL A 116 -9.17 -13.83 16.67
C VAL A 116 -9.53 -12.46 16.08
N LEU A 117 -8.52 -11.66 15.73
CA LEU A 117 -8.69 -10.31 15.19
C LEU A 117 -9.30 -10.32 13.78
N SER A 118 -8.99 -11.30 12.94
CA SER A 118 -9.59 -11.46 11.60
C SER A 118 -11.09 -11.79 11.64
N HIS A 119 -11.59 -12.33 12.75
CA HIS A 119 -13.00 -12.69 12.94
C HIS A 119 -13.73 -11.74 13.89
N TRP A 120 -13.14 -10.59 14.17
CA TRP A 120 -13.67 -9.64 15.13
C TRP A 120 -14.91 -8.92 14.57
N LYS A 121 -16.09 -9.22 15.14
CA LYS A 121 -17.40 -8.76 14.65
C LYS A 121 -18.05 -7.62 15.47
N LYS A 122 -17.32 -6.99 16.40
CA LYS A 122 -17.95 -6.01 17.30
C LYS A 122 -18.38 -4.77 16.50
N GLU A 123 -19.61 -4.34 16.72
CA GLU A 123 -20.28 -3.24 15.97
C GLU A 123 -19.80 -1.83 16.35
N ASP A 124 -18.95 -1.69 17.38
CA ASP A 124 -18.41 -0.39 17.79
C ASP A 124 -17.24 0.06 16.88
N HIS A 125 -17.62 0.49 15.68
CA HIS A 125 -16.69 0.94 14.64
C HIS A 125 -16.18 2.38 14.84
N LEU A 126 -16.69 3.10 15.84
CA LEU A 126 -16.37 4.52 16.07
C LEU A 126 -15.74 4.82 17.44
N GLY A 127 -15.98 3.95 18.45
CA GLY A 127 -15.41 4.06 19.78
C GLY A 127 -13.94 3.66 19.86
N ALA A 128 -13.50 3.20 21.03
CA ALA A 128 -12.10 2.90 21.28
C ALA A 128 -11.59 1.62 20.57
N SER A 129 -12.51 0.82 20.05
CA SER A 129 -12.18 -0.53 19.61
C SER A 129 -11.30 -0.62 18.36
N PRO A 130 -11.47 0.22 17.32
CA PRO A 130 -10.56 0.23 16.17
C PRO A 130 -9.11 0.58 16.54
N PHE A 131 -8.89 1.38 17.60
CA PHE A 131 -7.55 1.71 18.08
C PHE A 131 -6.87 0.50 18.70
N ILE A 132 -7.60 -0.24 19.55
CA ILE A 132 -7.07 -1.45 20.18
C ILE A 132 -6.83 -2.54 19.13
N HIS A 133 -7.77 -2.74 18.21
CA HIS A 133 -7.68 -3.76 17.16
C HIS A 133 -6.47 -3.49 16.25
N SER A 134 -6.37 -2.31 15.64
CA SER A 134 -5.28 -1.98 14.74
C SER A 134 -3.90 -1.98 15.41
N SER A 135 -3.80 -1.51 16.66
CA SER A 135 -2.56 -1.62 17.45
C SER A 135 -2.19 -3.06 17.79
N LEU A 136 -3.17 -3.94 18.04
CA LEU A 136 -2.91 -5.36 18.26
C LEU A 136 -2.43 -6.06 16.99
N VAL A 137 -3.03 -5.77 15.83
CA VAL A 137 -2.59 -6.34 14.54
C VAL A 137 -1.16 -5.91 14.24
N ALA A 138 -0.89 -4.60 14.22
CA ALA A 138 0.43 -4.06 13.94
C ALA A 138 1.46 -4.51 14.98
N GLY A 139 1.12 -4.43 16.27
CA GLY A 139 1.96 -4.85 17.38
C GLY A 139 2.28 -6.35 17.33
N SER A 140 1.33 -7.22 16.97
CA SER A 140 1.57 -8.67 16.89
C SER A 140 2.46 -9.03 15.70
N LEU A 141 2.26 -8.39 14.55
CA LEU A 141 3.13 -8.59 13.38
C LEU A 141 4.57 -8.14 13.68
N HIS A 142 4.74 -6.92 14.19
CA HIS A 142 6.07 -6.38 14.52
C HIS A 142 6.71 -7.04 15.73
N LEU A 143 5.96 -7.78 16.57
CA LEU A 143 6.57 -8.62 17.61
C LEU A 143 7.47 -9.68 16.98
N MET A 144 7.18 -10.11 15.75
CA MET A 144 8.05 -11.06 15.06
C MET A 144 9.44 -10.51 14.76
N THR A 145 9.54 -9.22 14.41
CA THR A 145 10.83 -8.60 14.11
C THR A 145 11.64 -8.29 15.37
N SER A 146 10.97 -7.99 16.48
CA SER A 146 11.64 -7.72 17.76
C SER A 146 12.00 -8.99 18.53
N TYR A 147 11.17 -10.05 18.45
CA TYR A 147 11.37 -11.29 19.19
C TYR A 147 12.25 -12.31 18.44
N PHE A 148 12.04 -12.50 17.12
CA PHE A 148 12.72 -13.56 16.38
C PHE A 148 13.91 -13.05 15.55
N SER A 149 13.67 -12.16 14.59
CA SER A 149 14.74 -11.55 13.81
C SER A 149 14.28 -10.29 13.09
N SER A 150 15.13 -9.26 13.12
CA SER A 150 14.96 -8.06 12.29
C SER A 150 15.39 -8.27 10.83
N GLN A 151 16.05 -9.41 10.54
CA GLN A 151 16.45 -9.79 9.19
C GLN A 151 15.32 -10.56 8.50
N TRP A 152 14.71 -9.95 7.48
CA TRP A 152 13.54 -10.51 6.81
C TRP A 152 13.73 -11.91 6.22
N HIS A 153 14.93 -12.23 5.72
CA HIS A 153 15.21 -13.56 5.17
C HIS A 153 15.21 -14.64 6.25
N GLU A 154 15.83 -14.38 7.41
CA GLU A 154 15.80 -15.29 8.57
C GLU A 154 14.37 -15.46 9.08
N LEU A 155 13.63 -14.35 9.23
CA LEU A 155 12.25 -14.39 9.68
C LEU A 155 11.36 -15.23 8.76
N VAL A 156 11.54 -15.12 7.44
CA VAL A 156 10.81 -15.95 6.47
C VAL A 156 11.17 -17.43 6.61
N HIS A 157 12.43 -17.78 6.87
CA HIS A 157 12.80 -19.17 7.14
C HIS A 157 12.14 -19.71 8.41
N ILE A 158 12.11 -18.92 9.49
CA ILE A 158 11.44 -19.28 10.74
C ILE A 158 9.94 -19.50 10.50
N LEU A 159 9.27 -18.56 9.83
CA LEU A 159 7.85 -18.66 9.51
C LEU A 159 7.54 -19.90 8.66
N LEU A 160 8.30 -20.14 7.59
CA LEU A 160 8.07 -21.27 6.69
C LEU A 160 8.36 -22.64 7.32
N ALA A 161 9.17 -22.68 8.39
CA ALA A 161 9.39 -23.89 9.18
C ALA A 161 8.21 -24.23 10.10
N HIS A 162 7.36 -23.23 10.43
CA HIS A 162 6.24 -23.43 11.34
C HIS A 162 5.07 -24.18 10.67
N PRO A 163 4.50 -25.22 11.30
CA PRO A 163 3.46 -26.07 10.67
C PRO A 163 2.16 -25.32 10.36
N LYS A 164 1.91 -24.18 11.01
CA LYS A 164 0.72 -23.34 10.83
C LYS A 164 0.96 -22.10 9.97
N VAL A 165 2.03 -22.04 9.17
CA VAL A 165 2.37 -20.86 8.37
C VAL A 165 1.26 -20.42 7.42
N ASP A 166 0.51 -21.37 6.83
CA ASP A 166 -0.61 -21.02 5.95
C ASP A 166 -1.72 -20.30 6.69
N ILE A 167 -2.06 -20.78 7.90
CA ILE A 167 -3.02 -20.11 8.77
C ILE A 167 -2.55 -18.70 9.07
N PHE A 168 -1.27 -18.52 9.43
CA PHE A 168 -0.71 -17.19 9.67
C PHE A 168 -0.89 -16.27 8.48
N MET A 169 -0.54 -16.72 7.27
CA MET A 169 -0.68 -15.90 6.06
C MET A 169 -2.14 -15.48 5.87
N ASP A 170 -3.10 -16.41 5.99
CA ASP A 170 -4.53 -16.09 5.83
C ASP A 170 -4.96 -15.02 6.86
N VAL A 171 -4.71 -15.28 8.15
CA VAL A 171 -5.21 -14.41 9.21
C VAL A 171 -4.46 -13.07 9.30
N ALA A 172 -3.20 -12.99 8.85
CA ALA A 172 -2.46 -11.74 8.81
C ALA A 172 -3.03 -10.78 7.76
N PHE A 173 -3.36 -11.29 6.56
CA PHE A 173 -4.02 -10.51 5.53
C PHE A 173 -5.46 -10.17 5.91
N ASP A 174 -6.23 -11.12 6.46
CA ASP A 174 -7.62 -10.89 6.87
C ASP A 174 -7.73 -9.89 8.03
N SER A 175 -6.82 -9.95 9.02
CA SER A 175 -6.80 -8.98 10.13
C SER A 175 -6.53 -7.56 9.64
N LEU A 176 -5.57 -7.40 8.73
CA LEU A 176 -5.29 -6.12 8.09
C LEU A 176 -6.48 -5.67 7.23
N HIS A 177 -7.17 -6.59 6.56
CA HIS A 177 -8.34 -6.26 5.76
C HIS A 177 -9.45 -5.70 6.64
N GLU A 178 -9.65 -6.26 7.84
CA GLU A 178 -10.59 -5.74 8.82
C GLU A 178 -10.19 -4.34 9.32
N ASP A 179 -8.91 -4.10 9.60
CA ASP A 179 -8.41 -2.76 9.93
C ASP A 179 -8.69 -1.73 8.84
N MET A 180 -8.46 -2.10 7.57
CA MET A 180 -8.75 -1.25 6.42
C MET A 180 -10.25 -0.98 6.28
N ARG A 181 -11.10 -1.96 6.60
CA ARG A 181 -12.56 -1.80 6.64
C ARG A 181 -12.98 -0.82 7.73
N LEU A 182 -12.43 -0.95 8.94
CA LEU A 182 -12.68 -0.03 10.05
C LEU A 182 -12.23 1.39 9.72
N LEU A 183 -11.05 1.54 9.12
CA LEU A 183 -10.55 2.83 8.63
C LEU A 183 -11.48 3.43 7.57
N SER A 184 -11.93 2.63 6.60
CA SER A 184 -12.86 3.07 5.55
C SER A 184 -14.19 3.56 6.13
N VAL A 185 -14.78 2.81 7.07
CA VAL A 185 -16.00 3.21 7.79
C VAL A 185 -15.76 4.52 8.54
N ARG A 186 -14.66 4.63 9.30
CA ARG A 186 -14.33 5.85 10.05
C ARG A 186 -14.19 7.07 9.13
N LEU A 187 -13.43 6.96 8.03
CA LEU A 187 -13.30 8.02 7.04
C LEU A 187 -14.64 8.44 6.44
N SER A 188 -15.54 7.49 6.17
CA SER A 188 -16.85 7.80 5.58
C SER A 188 -17.85 8.43 6.56
N THR A 189 -17.71 8.16 7.86
CA THR A 189 -18.65 8.58 8.91
C THR A 189 -18.25 9.86 9.62
N LEU A 190 -16.95 10.17 9.69
CA LEU A 190 -16.45 11.44 10.18
C LEU A 190 -17.08 12.58 9.37
N GLY A 191 -17.58 13.65 9.98
CA GLY A 191 -18.03 14.83 9.23
C GLY A 191 -19.41 14.73 8.55
N THR A 192 -20.33 13.87 9.02
CA THR A 192 -21.75 14.05 8.68
C THR A 192 -22.19 15.48 9.07
N LYS A 193 -23.05 16.12 8.25
CA LYS A 193 -23.37 17.57 8.22
C LYS A 193 -23.69 18.25 9.58
N ALA A 194 -23.86 17.50 10.66
CA ALA A 194 -24.20 18.00 11.98
C ALA A 194 -23.00 18.56 12.77
N PHE A 195 -21.76 18.09 12.55
CA PHE A 195 -20.60 18.54 13.34
C PHE A 195 -19.29 18.63 12.51
N PRO A 196 -18.54 19.74 12.56
CA PRO A 196 -17.22 19.83 11.95
C PRO A 196 -16.24 18.90 12.68
N VAL A 197 -15.38 18.22 11.92
CA VAL A 197 -14.32 17.35 12.46
C VAL A 197 -13.27 18.22 13.16
N GLY A 198 -13.03 17.98 14.44
CA GLY A 198 -12.00 18.69 15.20
C GLY A 198 -10.59 18.16 14.92
N PRO A 199 -9.52 18.92 15.26
CA PRO A 199 -8.13 18.45 15.13
C PRO A 199 -7.87 17.11 15.82
N PHE A 200 -8.52 16.87 16.96
CA PHE A 200 -8.48 15.63 17.72
C PHE A 200 -8.93 14.40 16.91
N ASP A 201 -10.08 14.49 16.24
CA ASP A 201 -10.63 13.39 15.45
C ASP A 201 -9.77 13.07 14.22
N SER A 202 -9.16 14.10 13.62
CA SER A 202 -8.20 13.94 12.54
C SER A 202 -6.96 13.18 13.01
N GLN A 203 -6.41 13.53 14.18
CA GLN A 203 -5.24 12.88 14.74
C GLN A 203 -5.51 11.41 15.10
N LEU A 204 -6.69 11.12 15.67
CA LEU A 204 -7.13 9.75 15.93
C LEU A 204 -7.29 8.92 14.66
N THR A 205 -7.80 9.53 13.59
CA THR A 205 -7.91 8.85 12.29
C THR A 205 -6.54 8.58 11.70
N TYR A 206 -5.63 9.56 11.79
CA TYR A 206 -4.26 9.40 11.36
C TYR A 206 -3.52 8.30 12.14
N PHE A 207 -3.79 8.15 13.44
CA PHE A 207 -3.26 7.04 14.23
C PHE A 207 -3.62 5.67 13.63
N ILE A 208 -4.90 5.45 13.29
CA ILE A 208 -5.34 4.19 12.66
C ILE A 208 -4.66 4.03 11.30
N CYS A 209 -4.53 5.10 10.50
CA CYS A 209 -3.75 5.06 9.26
C CYS A 209 -2.31 4.57 9.48
N GLN A 210 -1.63 5.03 10.55
CA GLN A 210 -0.27 4.58 10.86
C GLN A 210 -0.21 3.11 11.25
N GLN A 211 -1.18 2.59 12.02
CA GLN A 211 -1.24 1.17 12.36
C GLN A 211 -1.48 0.30 11.12
N CYS A 212 -2.43 0.68 10.27
CA CYS A 212 -2.69 0.03 8.98
C CYS A 212 -1.44 0.03 8.08
N GLU A 213 -0.75 1.18 8.01
CA GLU A 213 0.48 1.33 7.22
C GLU A 213 1.62 0.46 7.77
N ALA A 214 1.77 0.36 9.10
CA ALA A 214 2.76 -0.50 9.75
C ALA A 214 2.55 -1.98 9.44
N SER A 215 1.31 -2.45 9.53
CA SER A 215 0.92 -3.83 9.20
C SER A 215 1.16 -4.14 7.73
N LEU A 216 0.74 -3.24 6.83
CA LEU A 216 0.93 -3.41 5.40
C LEU A 216 2.42 -3.40 5.01
N GLN A 217 3.22 -2.54 5.63
CA GLN A 217 4.68 -2.49 5.42
C GLN A 217 5.36 -3.78 5.87
N PHE A 218 4.91 -4.38 6.98
CA PHE A 218 5.41 -5.68 7.43
C PHE A 218 5.12 -6.77 6.37
N LEU A 219 3.87 -6.86 5.89
CA LEU A 219 3.50 -7.81 4.84
C LEU A 219 4.26 -7.58 3.53
N LEU A 220 4.44 -6.32 3.12
CA LEU A 220 5.27 -5.98 1.95
C LEU A 220 6.70 -6.48 2.12
N SER A 221 7.28 -6.32 3.31
CA SER A 221 8.66 -6.76 3.58
C SER A 221 8.82 -8.28 3.53
N LEU A 222 7.80 -9.03 3.97
CA LEU A 222 7.75 -10.48 3.76
C LEU A 222 7.61 -10.83 2.28
N CYS A 223 6.71 -10.17 1.54
CA CYS A 223 6.53 -10.36 0.11
C CYS A 223 7.79 -10.04 -0.71
N GLN A 224 8.70 -9.19 -0.23
CA GLN A 224 9.99 -8.98 -0.93
C GLN A 224 10.85 -10.26 -0.95
N GLN A 225 10.63 -11.21 -0.04
CA GLN A 225 11.35 -12.48 -0.01
C GLN A 225 10.70 -13.50 -0.96
N LYS A 226 11.50 -14.02 -1.91
CA LYS A 226 11.03 -14.97 -2.94
C LYS A 226 10.32 -16.18 -2.35
N LEU A 227 10.90 -16.80 -1.31
CA LEU A 227 10.33 -18.00 -0.67
C LEU A 227 8.94 -17.76 -0.07
N PHE A 228 8.71 -16.57 0.48
CA PHE A 228 7.42 -16.21 1.03
C PHE A 228 6.38 -15.95 -0.07
N ARG A 229 6.75 -15.24 -1.16
CA ARG A 229 5.87 -15.10 -2.34
C ARG A 229 5.48 -16.42 -2.94
N ASP A 230 6.45 -17.31 -3.15
CA ASP A 230 6.21 -18.64 -3.70
C ASP A 230 5.26 -19.46 -2.81
N ARG A 231 5.26 -19.21 -1.49
CA ARG A 231 4.31 -19.82 -0.56
C ARG A 231 2.94 -19.17 -0.64
N ILE A 232 2.85 -17.84 -0.73
CA ILE A 232 1.58 -17.11 -0.96
C ILE A 232 0.88 -17.58 -2.23
N LEU A 233 1.61 -17.71 -3.34
CA LEU A 233 1.02 -18.12 -4.62
C LEU A 233 0.46 -19.55 -4.61
N LYS A 234 0.95 -20.40 -3.69
CA LYS A 234 0.42 -21.74 -3.45
C LYS A 234 -0.76 -21.75 -2.47
N ASN A 235 -0.98 -20.66 -1.74
CA ASN A 235 -2.09 -20.51 -0.81
C ASN A 235 -3.38 -20.17 -1.59
N LYS A 236 -4.37 -21.06 -1.49
CA LYS A 236 -5.63 -20.92 -2.22
C LYS A 236 -6.49 -19.77 -1.71
N GLU A 237 -6.51 -19.50 -0.41
CA GLU A 237 -7.35 -18.43 0.15
C GLU A 237 -6.84 -17.05 -0.28
N LEU A 238 -5.53 -16.84 -0.16
CA LEU A 238 -4.93 -15.56 -0.54
C LEU A 238 -4.88 -15.32 -2.04
N CYS A 239 -4.51 -16.35 -2.81
CA CYS A 239 -4.36 -16.25 -4.26
C CYS A 239 -5.67 -16.58 -4.98
N ARG A 240 -6.01 -17.86 -5.12
CA ARG A 240 -7.12 -18.33 -5.96
C ARG A 240 -8.52 -17.87 -5.52
N ASN A 241 -8.76 -17.67 -4.23
CA ASN A 241 -10.03 -17.13 -3.71
C ASN A 241 -10.02 -15.61 -3.62
N GLY A 242 -8.89 -14.95 -3.94
CA GLY A 242 -8.78 -13.51 -4.06
C GLY A 242 -8.74 -12.77 -2.74
N GLY A 243 -8.17 -13.35 -1.67
CA GLY A 243 -7.90 -12.65 -0.42
C GLY A 243 -7.05 -11.38 -0.63
N ILE A 244 -5.94 -11.51 -1.36
CA ILE A 244 -5.05 -10.38 -1.68
C ILE A 244 -5.75 -9.35 -2.56
N LEU A 245 -6.55 -9.79 -3.53
CA LEU A 245 -7.36 -8.89 -4.36
C LEU A 245 -8.37 -8.11 -3.55
N SER A 246 -9.00 -8.75 -2.56
CA SER A 246 -10.01 -8.12 -1.71
C SER A 246 -9.41 -7.03 -0.83
N LEU A 247 -8.26 -7.33 -0.20
CA LEU A 247 -7.49 -6.33 0.54
C LEU A 247 -7.07 -5.17 -0.36
N SER A 248 -6.52 -5.50 -1.53
CA SER A 248 -6.06 -4.51 -2.52
C SER A 248 -7.17 -3.56 -2.94
N PHE A 249 -8.32 -4.12 -3.28
CA PHE A 249 -9.48 -3.35 -3.68
C PHE A 249 -9.96 -2.41 -2.56
N THR A 250 -10.00 -2.88 -1.31
CA THR A 250 -10.36 -2.03 -0.16
C THR A 250 -9.38 -0.87 0.01
N ILE A 251 -8.07 -1.11 -0.09
CA ILE A 251 -7.04 -0.06 0.07
C ILE A 251 -7.09 0.94 -1.09
N LEU A 252 -7.19 0.48 -2.34
CA LEU A 252 -7.22 1.38 -3.49
C LEU A 252 -8.45 2.30 -3.48
N LYS A 253 -9.58 1.81 -2.95
CA LYS A 253 -10.80 2.59 -2.75
C LYS A 253 -10.80 3.56 -1.58
N LEU A 254 -9.77 3.53 -0.72
CA LEU A 254 -9.64 4.54 0.33
C LEU A 254 -9.54 5.93 -0.31
N GLY A 255 -10.48 6.79 0.05
CA GLY A 255 -10.51 8.19 -0.36
C GLY A 255 -10.38 9.10 0.85
N VAL A 256 -9.78 10.27 0.65
CA VAL A 256 -9.81 11.35 1.64
C VAL A 256 -11.11 12.12 1.46
N PRO A 257 -12.02 12.14 2.44
CA PRO A 257 -13.25 12.90 2.33
C PRO A 257 -13.01 14.42 2.21
N GLU A 258 -13.98 15.13 1.65
CA GLU A 258 -13.86 16.56 1.33
C GLU A 258 -13.46 17.43 2.55
N TRP A 259 -14.01 17.13 3.73
CA TRP A 259 -13.74 17.84 4.98
C TRP A 259 -12.37 17.53 5.61
N LEU A 260 -11.71 16.44 5.19
CA LEU A 260 -10.36 16.07 5.61
C LEU A 260 -9.29 16.45 4.57
N LYS A 261 -9.66 17.12 3.46
CA LYS A 261 -8.69 17.53 2.42
C LYS A 261 -7.58 18.46 2.91
N GLY A 262 -7.78 19.14 4.04
CA GLY A 262 -6.75 19.94 4.71
C GLY A 262 -5.75 19.13 5.54
N SER A 263 -6.01 17.84 5.79
CA SER A 263 -5.10 16.96 6.54
C SER A 263 -4.11 16.28 5.58
N THR A 264 -2.95 16.90 5.41
CA THR A 264 -1.86 16.37 4.58
C THR A 264 -1.33 15.04 5.09
N ASP A 265 -1.32 14.82 6.41
CA ASP A 265 -0.89 13.57 7.05
C ASP A 265 -1.75 12.35 6.64
N ILE A 266 -3.07 12.47 6.72
CA ILE A 266 -4.01 11.39 6.35
C ILE A 266 -3.92 11.11 4.86
N ALA A 267 -3.92 12.15 4.03
CA ALA A 267 -3.81 12.00 2.58
C ALA A 267 -2.51 11.29 2.18
N SER A 268 -1.39 11.68 2.78
CA SER A 268 -0.08 11.09 2.52
C SER A 268 0.00 9.63 2.98
N SER A 269 -0.56 9.30 4.16
CA SER A 269 -0.58 7.90 4.62
C SER A 269 -1.45 7.00 3.75
N ILE A 270 -2.64 7.45 3.34
CA ILE A 270 -3.49 6.70 2.40
C ILE A 270 -2.73 6.47 1.09
N SER A 271 -2.05 7.50 0.57
CA SER A 271 -1.27 7.39 -0.66
C SER A 271 -0.12 6.38 -0.51
N ARG A 272 0.64 6.39 0.59
CA ARG A 272 1.68 5.39 0.88
C ARG A 272 1.11 3.98 1.04
N GLN A 273 -0.06 3.82 1.65
CA GLN A 273 -0.73 2.52 1.74
C GLN A 273 -1.09 1.99 0.35
N LYS A 274 -1.60 2.84 -0.55
CA LYS A 274 -1.81 2.48 -1.97
C LYS A 274 -0.52 2.06 -2.65
N ALA A 275 0.58 2.80 -2.48
CA ALA A 275 1.87 2.45 -3.05
C ALA A 275 2.37 1.07 -2.56
N LYS A 276 2.24 0.80 -1.26
CA LYS A 276 2.67 -0.47 -0.65
C LYS A 276 1.85 -1.67 -1.15
N ILE A 277 0.52 -1.55 -1.27
CA ILE A 277 -0.30 -2.66 -1.79
C ILE A 277 -0.11 -2.89 -3.30
N LEU A 278 0.08 -1.82 -4.09
CA LEU A 278 0.45 -1.93 -5.50
C LEU A 278 1.81 -2.63 -5.65
N SER A 279 2.76 -2.35 -4.76
CA SER A 279 4.06 -3.02 -4.74
C SER A 279 3.93 -4.52 -4.41
N ILE A 280 3.05 -4.91 -3.49
CA ILE A 280 2.75 -6.33 -3.22
C ILE A 280 2.18 -7.00 -4.47
N LEU A 281 1.15 -6.40 -5.08
CA LEU A 281 0.54 -6.95 -6.30
C LEU A 281 1.56 -7.12 -7.42
N LEU A 282 2.40 -6.11 -7.64
CA LEU A 282 3.43 -6.14 -8.67
C LEU A 282 4.42 -7.28 -8.46
N GLN A 283 4.91 -7.47 -7.24
CA GLN A 283 5.82 -8.57 -6.91
C GLN A 283 5.19 -9.96 -7.09
N LEU A 284 3.87 -10.09 -6.89
CA LEU A 284 3.14 -11.34 -7.13
C LEU A 284 2.94 -11.58 -8.63
N CYS A 285 2.62 -10.54 -9.40
CA CYS A 285 2.45 -10.65 -10.85
C CYS A 285 3.79 -10.93 -11.57
N GLU A 286 4.90 -10.38 -11.08
CA GLU A 286 6.25 -10.60 -11.61
C GLU A 286 6.88 -11.92 -11.13
N SER A 287 6.13 -12.78 -10.44
CA SER A 287 6.66 -14.05 -9.94
C SER A 287 6.83 -15.09 -11.06
N GLU A 288 8.01 -15.69 -11.13
CA GLU A 288 8.33 -16.74 -12.11
C GLU A 288 7.77 -18.13 -11.74
N SER A 289 7.39 -18.33 -10.48
CA SER A 289 7.03 -19.66 -9.97
C SER A 289 5.61 -20.10 -10.34
N ILE A 290 4.66 -19.19 -10.18
CA ILE A 290 3.23 -19.35 -10.47
C ILE A 290 2.73 -18.02 -11.01
N SER A 291 2.05 -18.04 -12.15
CA SER A 291 1.41 -16.85 -12.71
C SER A 291 0.23 -16.43 -11.84
N TYR A 292 0.40 -15.36 -11.07
CA TYR A 292 -0.66 -14.82 -10.20
C TYR A 292 -1.89 -14.41 -11.01
N LEU A 293 -1.69 -13.83 -12.21
CA LEU A 293 -2.77 -13.36 -13.07
C LEU A 293 -3.64 -14.51 -13.55
N ASP A 294 -3.05 -15.65 -13.90
CA ASP A 294 -3.81 -16.84 -14.31
C ASP A 294 -4.62 -17.42 -13.17
N GLU A 295 -4.07 -17.46 -11.95
CA GLU A 295 -4.78 -17.96 -10.77
C GLU A 295 -6.02 -17.11 -10.43
N VAL A 296 -5.96 -15.81 -10.70
CA VAL A 296 -7.05 -14.88 -10.37
C VAL A 296 -7.91 -14.46 -11.57
N ALA A 297 -7.56 -14.81 -12.81
CA ALA A 297 -8.26 -14.36 -14.03
C ALA A 297 -9.76 -14.65 -14.02
N THR A 298 -10.18 -15.74 -13.38
CA THR A 298 -11.60 -16.16 -13.31
C THR A 298 -12.42 -15.40 -12.27
N LEU A 299 -11.77 -14.62 -11.39
CA LEU A 299 -12.47 -13.86 -10.36
C LEU A 299 -12.94 -12.50 -10.92
N PRO A 300 -14.23 -12.14 -10.75
CA PRO A 300 -14.74 -10.83 -11.18
C PRO A 300 -14.00 -9.64 -10.57
N LYS A 301 -13.49 -9.79 -9.35
CA LYS A 301 -12.73 -8.76 -8.64
C LYS A 301 -11.39 -8.42 -9.31
N SER A 302 -10.81 -9.34 -10.08
CA SER A 302 -9.50 -9.14 -10.73
C SER A 302 -9.57 -8.04 -11.78
N MET A 303 -10.55 -8.11 -12.67
CA MET A 303 -10.77 -7.06 -13.66
C MET A 303 -11.15 -5.73 -13.00
N GLN A 304 -11.95 -5.77 -11.93
CA GLN A 304 -12.32 -4.57 -11.18
C GLN A 304 -11.10 -3.89 -10.55
N LEU A 305 -10.15 -4.66 -10.00
CA LEU A 305 -8.89 -4.14 -9.48
C LEU A 305 -8.06 -3.49 -10.59
N GLY A 306 -7.94 -4.13 -11.76
CA GLY A 306 -7.26 -3.54 -12.91
C GLY A 306 -7.85 -2.18 -13.33
N LEU A 307 -9.18 -2.05 -13.30
CA LEU A 307 -9.85 -0.77 -13.56
C LEU A 307 -9.59 0.28 -12.47
N GLU A 308 -9.49 -0.13 -11.21
CA GLU A 308 -9.15 0.76 -10.10
C GLU A 308 -7.72 1.30 -10.23
N VAL A 309 -6.75 0.47 -10.66
CA VAL A 309 -5.38 0.91 -10.96
C VAL A 309 -5.38 1.94 -12.10
N LEU A 310 -6.19 1.73 -13.15
CA LEU A 310 -6.34 2.69 -14.24
C LEU A 310 -6.98 4.00 -13.78
N ASP A 311 -7.90 3.97 -12.80
CA ASP A 311 -8.50 5.18 -12.24
C ASP A 311 -7.49 6.04 -11.49
N LEU A 312 -6.53 5.42 -10.78
CA LEU A 312 -5.41 6.15 -10.16
C LEU A 312 -4.61 6.94 -11.21
N LEU A 313 -4.30 6.32 -12.36
CA LEU A 313 -3.59 7.00 -13.44
C LEU A 313 -4.41 8.12 -14.07
N LYS A 314 -5.72 7.91 -14.28
CA LYS A 314 -6.63 8.94 -14.79
C LYS A 314 -6.73 10.14 -13.84
N ILE A 315 -6.74 9.90 -12.54
CA ILE A 315 -6.74 10.97 -11.53
C ILE A 315 -5.41 11.72 -11.53
N ALA A 316 -4.28 10.99 -11.60
CA ALA A 316 -2.94 11.57 -11.56
C ALA A 316 -2.63 12.42 -12.81
N PHE A 317 -3.07 11.99 -14.00
CA PHE A 317 -2.83 12.69 -15.27
C PHE A 317 -4.00 13.57 -15.72
N GLY A 318 -5.14 13.52 -15.03
CA GLY A 318 -6.32 14.32 -15.35
C GLY A 318 -6.04 15.82 -15.28
N ARG A 319 -6.66 16.59 -16.18
CA ARG A 319 -6.60 18.07 -16.21
C ARG A 319 -7.26 18.67 -14.97
N LYS A 320 -6.63 18.61 -13.81
CA LYS A 320 -6.96 19.44 -12.63
C LYS A 320 -5.92 20.54 -12.50
N GLN A 321 -6.40 21.76 -12.26
CA GLN A 321 -5.55 22.91 -11.95
C GLN A 321 -4.60 22.53 -10.82
N LYS A 322 -3.29 22.76 -11.01
CA LYS A 322 -2.29 22.65 -9.96
C LYS A 322 -2.82 23.35 -8.71
N PRO A 323 -2.95 22.67 -7.55
CA PRO A 323 -2.97 23.39 -6.28
C PRO A 323 -1.72 24.25 -6.25
N ALA A 324 -1.87 25.55 -5.97
CA ALA A 324 -0.73 26.44 -5.81
C ALA A 324 0.11 25.92 -4.62
N ALA A 325 1.21 25.24 -4.91
CA ALA A 325 2.17 24.83 -3.88
C ALA A 325 2.82 26.10 -3.33
N GLY A 326 2.49 26.44 -2.08
CA GLY A 326 3.20 27.48 -1.34
C GLY A 326 4.62 27.00 -0.97
N PRO A 327 5.60 27.89 -0.86
CA PRO A 327 7.02 27.55 -0.67
C PRO A 327 7.39 26.99 0.73
N HIS A 328 6.41 26.64 1.57
CA HIS A 328 6.63 26.19 2.95
C HIS A 328 5.81 24.96 3.38
N ASP A 329 5.20 24.24 2.44
CA ASP A 329 4.49 23.01 2.81
C ASP A 329 5.53 21.92 3.13
N LYS A 330 5.50 21.37 4.34
CA LYS A 330 6.31 20.19 4.68
C LYS A 330 5.92 19.09 3.69
N SER A 331 6.81 18.74 2.77
CA SER A 331 6.57 17.64 1.82
C SER A 331 6.46 16.34 2.64
N TYR A 332 5.23 15.88 2.85
CA TYR A 332 4.99 14.55 3.39
C TYR A 332 5.15 13.54 2.26
N PRO A 333 5.96 12.49 2.42
CA PRO A 333 6.11 11.47 1.39
C PRO A 333 4.76 10.85 1.06
N VAL A 334 4.35 10.90 -0.20
CA VAL A 334 3.05 10.40 -0.69
C VAL A 334 3.14 8.98 -1.24
N GLY A 335 4.35 8.42 -1.35
CA GLY A 335 4.56 7.07 -1.83
C GLY A 335 4.64 6.97 -3.35
N SER A 336 5.25 5.87 -3.82
CA SER A 336 5.51 5.58 -5.23
C SER A 336 4.25 5.06 -5.97
N VAL A 337 3.11 5.74 -5.86
CA VAL A 337 1.80 5.27 -6.38
C VAL A 337 1.79 5.25 -7.90
N LEU A 338 2.19 6.34 -8.54
CA LEU A 338 2.14 6.52 -9.98
C LEU A 338 3.04 5.50 -10.67
N ILE A 339 4.29 5.35 -10.22
CA ILE A 339 5.22 4.41 -10.84
C ILE A 339 4.78 2.95 -10.62
N SER A 340 4.26 2.61 -9.44
CA SER A 340 3.75 1.27 -9.17
C SER A 340 2.50 0.95 -10.00
N ALA A 341 1.60 1.92 -10.18
CA ALA A 341 0.42 1.78 -11.02
C ALA A 341 0.81 1.64 -12.50
N LEU A 342 1.76 2.43 -13.01
CA LEU A 342 2.26 2.30 -14.38
C LEU A 342 2.88 0.92 -14.64
N ARG A 343 3.70 0.40 -13.71
CA ARG A 343 4.27 -0.95 -13.82
C ARG A 343 3.21 -2.05 -13.80
N LEU A 344 2.16 -1.90 -12.99
CA LEU A 344 1.05 -2.85 -13.02
C LEU A 344 0.25 -2.78 -14.33
N VAL A 345 0.01 -1.59 -14.88
CA VAL A 345 -0.68 -1.45 -16.17
C VAL A 345 0.17 -2.00 -17.32
N ASP A 346 1.49 -1.85 -17.27
CA ASP A 346 2.41 -2.54 -18.18
C ASP A 346 2.18 -4.06 -18.14
N VAL A 347 2.25 -4.67 -16.96
CA VAL A 347 1.98 -6.10 -16.75
C VAL A 347 0.58 -6.52 -17.22
N PHE A 348 -0.47 -5.80 -16.85
CA PHE A 348 -1.85 -6.12 -17.27
C PHE A 348 -2.09 -5.93 -18.78
N SER A 349 -1.34 -5.04 -19.43
CA SER A 349 -1.47 -4.80 -20.86
C SER A 349 -0.85 -5.91 -21.71
N ASP A 350 0.12 -6.64 -21.15
CA ASP A 350 0.76 -7.81 -21.76
C ASP A 350 -0.05 -9.11 -21.53
N ASP A 351 -0.75 -9.20 -20.39
CA ASP A 351 -1.50 -10.41 -20.02
C ASP A 351 -2.76 -10.64 -20.88
N SER A 352 -2.87 -11.83 -21.47
CA SER A 352 -3.97 -12.21 -22.36
C SER A 352 -5.37 -12.15 -21.72
N ASN A 353 -5.50 -12.35 -20.41
CA ASN A 353 -6.79 -12.31 -19.70
C ASN A 353 -7.27 -10.87 -19.47
N PHE A 354 -6.35 -9.90 -19.41
CA PHE A 354 -6.66 -8.49 -19.07
C PHE A 354 -6.63 -7.57 -20.28
N ARG A 355 -5.74 -7.85 -21.23
CA ARG A 355 -5.39 -7.01 -22.37
C ARG A 355 -6.59 -6.45 -23.14
N SER A 356 -7.55 -7.29 -23.49
CA SER A 356 -8.72 -6.86 -24.30
C SER A 356 -9.55 -5.76 -23.60
N SER A 357 -9.69 -5.84 -22.27
CA SER A 357 -10.33 -4.79 -21.46
C SER A 357 -9.47 -3.52 -21.40
N PHE A 358 -8.16 -3.69 -21.27
CA PHE A 358 -7.20 -2.58 -21.15
C PHE A 358 -7.05 -1.77 -22.45
N ILE A 359 -7.27 -2.37 -23.63
CA ILE A 359 -7.27 -1.68 -24.92
C ILE A 359 -8.13 -0.41 -24.89
N THR A 360 -9.31 -0.45 -24.25
CA THR A 360 -10.22 0.71 -24.23
C THR A 360 -9.95 1.62 -23.03
N ASN A 361 -9.71 1.03 -21.87
CA ASN A 361 -9.68 1.76 -20.60
C ASN A 361 -8.39 2.56 -20.38
N THR A 362 -7.32 2.23 -21.11
CA THR A 362 -6.00 2.88 -21.05
C THR A 362 -5.93 4.16 -21.90
N ILE A 363 -6.73 4.24 -22.96
CA ILE A 363 -6.72 5.37 -23.92
C ILE A 363 -6.84 6.74 -23.23
N PRO A 364 -7.77 6.98 -22.28
CA PRO A 364 -7.96 8.31 -21.70
C PRO A 364 -6.70 8.91 -21.06
N PHE A 365 -5.95 8.13 -20.25
CA PHE A 365 -4.75 8.67 -19.59
C PHE A 365 -3.56 8.76 -20.55
N LEU A 366 -3.43 7.84 -21.52
CA LEU A 366 -2.40 7.95 -22.57
C LEU A 366 -2.61 9.20 -23.44
N THR A 367 -3.86 9.49 -23.80
CA THR A 367 -4.20 10.72 -24.54
C THR A 367 -3.89 11.95 -23.69
N GLN A 368 -4.18 11.96 -22.38
CA GLN A 368 -3.81 13.07 -21.50
C GLN A 368 -2.30 13.34 -21.47
N ILE A 369 -1.49 12.28 -21.37
CA ILE A 369 -0.02 12.37 -21.44
C ILE A 369 0.42 12.92 -22.81
N LEU A 370 -0.08 12.36 -23.90
CA LEU A 370 0.34 12.72 -25.25
C LEU A 370 -0.22 14.08 -25.72
N ALA A 371 -1.28 14.59 -25.09
CA ALA A 371 -1.87 15.89 -25.40
C ALA A 371 -1.25 17.06 -24.62
N THR A 372 -0.27 16.80 -23.74
CA THR A 372 0.51 17.84 -23.05
C THR A 372 1.21 18.76 -24.07
N PRO A 373 1.30 20.08 -23.84
CA PRO A 373 2.06 20.98 -24.71
C PRO A 373 3.46 20.44 -25.00
N HIS A 374 3.92 20.56 -26.25
CA HIS A 374 5.10 19.84 -26.73
C HIS A 374 6.35 20.03 -25.87
N ASP A 375 6.67 21.27 -25.49
CA ASP A 375 7.86 21.57 -24.69
C ASP A 375 7.77 20.98 -23.27
N GLU A 376 6.58 20.98 -22.68
CA GLU A 376 6.31 20.34 -21.38
C GLU A 376 6.35 18.81 -21.49
N PHE A 377 5.85 18.26 -22.60
CA PHE A 377 5.94 16.82 -22.88
C PHE A 377 7.39 16.36 -22.99
N VAL A 378 8.23 17.05 -23.78
CA VAL A 378 9.63 16.67 -23.99
C VAL A 378 10.41 16.76 -22.68
N SER A 379 10.24 17.84 -21.92
CA SER A 379 10.91 18.02 -20.61
C SER A 379 10.45 17.02 -19.55
N SER A 380 9.19 16.56 -19.61
CA SER A 380 8.67 15.59 -18.64
C SER A 380 8.94 14.15 -19.05
N TRP A 381 8.70 13.77 -20.30
CA TRP A 381 8.67 12.36 -20.73
C TRP A 381 9.87 11.94 -21.56
N CYS A 382 10.59 12.89 -22.15
CA CYS A 382 11.74 12.64 -23.04
C CYS A 382 13.04 13.25 -22.48
N SER A 383 13.11 13.45 -21.16
CA SER A 383 14.27 13.97 -20.44
C SER A 383 14.45 13.23 -19.12
N VAL A 384 15.67 13.32 -18.58
CA VAL A 384 16.03 12.78 -17.26
C VAL A 384 15.98 13.85 -16.15
N ASP A 385 15.92 15.13 -16.54
CA ASP A 385 15.90 16.27 -15.62
C ASP A 385 14.46 16.57 -15.19
N LEU A 386 13.94 15.76 -14.26
CA LEU A 386 12.60 15.95 -13.72
C LEU A 386 12.58 16.98 -12.58
N PRO A 387 11.66 17.96 -12.63
CA PRO A 387 11.49 18.92 -11.54
C PRO A 387 10.80 18.31 -10.31
N VAL A 388 10.08 17.19 -10.46
CA VAL A 388 9.32 16.54 -9.38
C VAL A 388 9.41 15.01 -9.51
N ILE A 389 9.70 14.34 -8.39
CA ILE A 389 9.68 12.87 -8.23
C ILE A 389 8.66 12.48 -7.16
N GLU A 390 8.22 11.23 -7.14
CA GLU A 390 7.45 10.70 -6.01
C GLU A 390 8.40 10.45 -4.84
N ASP A 391 8.14 11.10 -3.70
CA ASP A 391 8.83 10.82 -2.45
C ASP A 391 8.08 9.70 -1.71
N ASP A 392 8.78 8.62 -1.40
CA ASP A 392 8.26 7.50 -0.61
C ASP A 392 8.90 7.45 0.77
N ALA A 393 8.29 6.70 1.69
CA ALA A 393 8.86 6.48 3.01
C ALA A 393 8.38 5.18 3.66
N ASN A 394 9.29 4.63 4.46
CA ASN A 394 8.97 3.60 5.43
C ASN A 394 8.63 4.24 6.77
N LEU A 395 7.56 3.73 7.39
CA LEU A 395 7.17 4.06 8.75
C LEU A 395 8.13 3.37 9.73
N ASP A 396 8.68 4.14 10.66
CA ASP A 396 9.41 3.62 11.81
C ASP A 396 8.41 3.35 12.92
N TYR A 397 7.90 2.13 12.91
CA TYR A 397 6.84 1.73 13.81
C TYR A 397 7.32 1.71 15.27
N ASP A 398 6.61 2.46 16.12
CA ASP A 398 6.78 2.45 17.58
C ASP A 398 5.63 1.65 18.22
N PRO A 399 5.80 0.34 18.49
CA PRO A 399 4.76 -0.49 19.10
C PRO A 399 4.44 -0.07 20.54
N PHE A 400 5.40 0.53 21.26
CA PHE A 400 5.19 0.94 22.64
C PHE A 400 4.27 2.16 22.72
N GLY A 401 4.60 3.23 21.99
CA GLY A 401 3.77 4.43 21.92
C GLY A 401 2.41 4.15 21.27
N ALA A 402 2.35 3.27 20.27
CA ALA A 402 1.09 2.86 19.65
C ALA A 402 0.14 2.20 20.65
N ALA A 403 0.65 1.24 21.42
CA ALA A 403 -0.13 0.55 22.43
C ALA A 403 -0.56 1.51 23.54
N ASP A 404 0.32 2.39 24.03
CA ASP A 404 0.00 3.34 25.09
C ASP A 404 -1.15 4.29 24.69
N LEU A 405 -1.09 4.84 23.47
CA LEU A 405 -2.15 5.72 22.97
C LEU A 405 -3.49 5.00 22.83
N ALA A 406 -3.49 3.76 22.32
CA ALA A 406 -4.71 2.97 22.18
C ALA A 406 -5.32 2.60 23.56
N LEU A 407 -4.50 2.29 24.56
CA LEU A 407 -4.95 2.05 25.94
C LEU A 407 -5.52 3.32 26.59
N LEU A 408 -4.93 4.49 26.32
CA LEU A 408 -5.47 5.79 26.76
C LEU A 408 -6.81 6.10 26.10
N ALA A 409 -6.97 5.77 24.81
CA ALA A 409 -8.24 5.89 24.09
C ALA A 409 -9.31 4.98 24.70
N ALA A 410 -8.99 3.72 25.00
CA ALA A 410 -9.91 2.76 25.62
C ALA A 410 -10.34 3.13 27.04
N SER A 411 -9.52 3.86 27.78
CA SER A 411 -9.84 4.32 29.14
C SER A 411 -10.56 5.67 29.18
N ASN A 412 -10.90 6.27 28.04
CA ASN A 412 -11.44 7.64 27.93
C ASN A 412 -10.55 8.71 28.60
N MET A 413 -9.24 8.44 28.72
CA MET A 413 -8.25 9.33 29.34
C MET A 413 -7.46 10.15 28.31
N LEU A 414 -7.82 10.00 27.03
CA LEU A 414 -7.16 10.64 25.91
C LEU A 414 -7.62 12.11 25.78
N THR A 415 -6.66 13.03 25.85
CA THR A 415 -6.87 14.46 25.68
C THR A 415 -6.05 14.97 24.51
N GLU A 416 -6.42 16.12 23.93
CA GLU A 416 -5.68 16.72 22.79
C GLU A 416 -4.17 16.84 23.06
N ALA A 417 -3.77 17.23 24.27
CA ALA A 417 -2.36 17.34 24.66
C ALA A 417 -1.58 16.01 24.65
N LYS A 418 -2.29 14.87 24.72
CA LYS A 418 -1.70 13.52 24.74
C LYS A 418 -1.68 12.84 23.35
N VAL A 419 -2.34 13.40 22.33
CA VAL A 419 -2.44 12.77 20.99
C VAL A 419 -1.32 13.20 20.04
N ASN A 420 -0.21 13.76 20.53
CA ASN A 420 0.94 14.11 19.69
C ASN A 420 1.78 12.90 19.23
N TYR A 421 1.22 11.69 19.28
CA TYR A 421 1.87 10.51 18.74
C TYR A 421 1.92 10.58 17.21
N SER A 422 3.12 10.43 16.68
CA SER A 422 3.34 10.11 15.27
C SER A 422 4.62 9.30 15.15
N CYS A 423 4.55 8.23 14.34
CA CYS A 423 5.77 7.53 13.93
C CYS A 423 6.65 8.42 13.05
N ASN A 424 7.96 8.19 13.14
CA ASN A 424 8.93 8.79 12.23
C ASN A 424 8.88 8.11 10.85
N PHE A 425 9.42 8.80 9.85
CA PHE A 425 9.50 8.31 8.48
C PHE A 425 10.95 8.27 8.00
N ARG A 426 11.37 7.13 7.46
CA ARG A 426 12.61 6.99 6.69
C ARG A 426 12.29 7.18 5.22
N SER A 427 12.76 8.29 4.65
CA SER A 427 12.60 8.59 3.23
C SER A 427 13.26 7.50 2.38
N ILE A 428 12.54 7.08 1.35
CA ILE A 428 13.04 6.25 0.27
C ILE A 428 13.03 7.14 -0.97
N SER A 429 14.22 7.41 -1.50
CA SER A 429 14.35 8.15 -2.75
C SER A 429 14.88 7.25 -3.85
N MET A 430 14.14 7.19 -4.96
CA MET A 430 14.65 6.66 -6.21
C MET A 430 15.48 7.77 -6.90
N PRO A 431 16.63 7.47 -7.50
CA PRO A 431 17.34 8.43 -8.33
C PRO A 431 16.42 9.00 -9.41
N SER A 432 16.40 10.33 -9.58
CA SER A 432 15.49 11.03 -10.50
C SER A 432 15.57 10.49 -11.94
N ILE A 433 16.78 10.19 -12.40
CA ILE A 433 17.06 9.58 -13.70
C ILE A 433 16.36 8.23 -13.82
N GLN A 434 16.53 7.35 -12.83
CA GLN A 434 15.94 6.01 -12.85
C GLN A 434 14.41 6.10 -12.83
N TYR A 435 13.84 7.00 -12.03
CA TYR A 435 12.41 7.24 -12.00
C TYR A 435 11.88 7.73 -13.36
N ALA A 436 12.52 8.74 -13.95
CA ALA A 436 12.14 9.30 -15.25
C ALA A 436 12.14 8.23 -16.34
N GLN A 437 13.24 7.47 -16.44
CA GLN A 437 13.40 6.44 -17.45
C GLN A 437 12.43 5.27 -17.24
N THR A 438 12.21 4.83 -16.00
CA THR A 438 11.25 3.76 -15.70
C THR A 438 9.84 4.20 -16.10
N ARG A 439 9.42 5.41 -15.69
CA ARG A 439 8.10 5.96 -16.00
C ARG A 439 7.85 6.02 -17.52
N THR A 440 8.82 6.53 -18.27
CA THR A 440 8.72 6.58 -19.74
C THR A 440 8.72 5.19 -20.36
N SER A 441 9.56 4.27 -19.86
CA SER A 441 9.61 2.90 -20.36
C SER A 441 8.25 2.18 -20.20
N CYS A 442 7.56 2.36 -19.07
CA CYS A 442 6.23 1.78 -18.87
C CYS A 442 5.23 2.32 -19.91
N VAL A 443 5.21 3.62 -20.19
CA VAL A 443 4.30 4.18 -21.22
C VAL A 443 4.58 3.60 -22.60
N VAL A 444 5.86 3.43 -22.96
CA VAL A 444 6.25 2.80 -24.22
C VAL A 444 5.77 1.35 -24.29
N LYS A 445 6.05 0.55 -23.24
CA LYS A 445 5.61 -0.85 -23.18
C LYS A 445 4.10 -0.99 -23.20
N ILE A 446 3.36 -0.18 -22.46
CA ILE A 446 1.89 -0.18 -22.50
C ILE A 446 1.37 0.06 -23.92
N ILE A 447 1.93 1.02 -24.65
CA ILE A 447 1.53 1.27 -26.05
C ILE A 447 1.91 0.07 -26.93
N ALA A 448 3.11 -0.49 -26.77
CA ALA A 448 3.57 -1.65 -27.53
C ALA A 448 2.68 -2.88 -27.28
N ASN A 449 2.46 -3.25 -26.02
CA ASN A 449 1.62 -4.36 -25.59
C ASN A 449 0.17 -4.20 -26.07
N LEU A 450 -0.39 -2.99 -26.07
CA LEU A 450 -1.74 -2.77 -26.60
C LEU A 450 -1.78 -2.75 -28.14
N HIS A 451 -0.67 -2.42 -28.81
CA HIS A 451 -0.59 -2.38 -30.27
C HIS A 451 -0.25 -3.72 -30.91
N VAL A 452 0.51 -4.59 -30.23
CA VAL A 452 1.01 -5.84 -30.79
C VAL A 452 -0.14 -6.71 -31.31
N PHE A 453 0.09 -7.45 -32.39
CA PHE A 453 -0.86 -8.46 -32.83
C PHE A 453 -0.09 -9.75 -33.00
N VAL A 454 -0.37 -10.74 -32.15
CA VAL A 454 0.29 -12.04 -32.20
C VAL A 454 -0.66 -13.03 -32.87
N PRO A 455 -0.36 -13.48 -34.11
CA PRO A 455 -1.17 -14.48 -34.79
C PRO A 455 -1.30 -15.74 -33.92
N ASN A 456 -2.51 -16.29 -33.83
CA ASN A 456 -2.88 -17.47 -33.03
C ASN A 456 -3.07 -17.26 -31.52
N ILE A 457 -2.72 -16.09 -30.97
CA ILE A 457 -3.05 -15.72 -29.58
C ILE A 457 -4.18 -14.70 -29.57
N CYS A 458 -4.05 -13.64 -30.37
CA CYS A 458 -5.08 -12.62 -30.50
C CYS A 458 -6.24 -13.10 -31.37
N GLU A 459 -7.46 -12.70 -31.02
CA GLU A 459 -8.59 -12.85 -31.93
C GLU A 459 -8.42 -11.89 -33.12
N GLU A 460 -8.83 -12.30 -34.32
CA GLU A 460 -8.64 -11.49 -35.53
C GLU A 460 -9.30 -10.10 -35.42
N GLN A 461 -10.39 -9.99 -34.65
CA GLN A 461 -11.07 -8.73 -34.36
C GLN A 461 -10.24 -7.76 -33.50
N GLU A 462 -9.19 -8.23 -32.83
CA GLU A 462 -8.26 -7.41 -32.06
C GLU A 462 -7.19 -6.77 -32.93
N ARG A 463 -7.05 -7.19 -34.20
CA ARG A 463 -6.07 -6.58 -35.12
C ARG A 463 -6.36 -5.10 -35.30
N ASP A 464 -5.34 -4.28 -35.02
CA ASP A 464 -5.41 -2.81 -35.03
C ASP A 464 -6.52 -2.23 -34.14
N LEU A 465 -7.12 -3.00 -33.23
CA LEU A 465 -8.26 -2.57 -32.41
C LEU A 465 -7.89 -1.39 -31.51
N PHE A 466 -6.71 -1.44 -30.88
CA PHE A 466 -6.20 -0.33 -30.07
C PHE A 466 -6.06 0.95 -30.89
N LEU A 467 -5.45 0.87 -32.09
CA LEU A 467 -5.30 2.01 -32.97
C LEU A 467 -6.66 2.61 -33.38
N GLN A 468 -7.62 1.77 -33.76
CA GLN A 468 -8.96 2.22 -34.16
C GLN A 468 -9.71 2.89 -33.01
N LYS A 469 -9.65 2.32 -31.80
CA LYS A 469 -10.28 2.92 -30.61
C LYS A 469 -9.60 4.23 -30.20
N PHE A 470 -8.26 4.29 -30.28
CA PHE A 470 -7.50 5.51 -30.00
C PHE A 470 -7.87 6.63 -30.98
N GLN A 471 -7.95 6.34 -32.28
CA GLN A 471 -8.41 7.28 -33.31
C GLN A 471 -9.84 7.79 -33.04
N LYS A 472 -10.75 6.89 -32.67
CA LYS A 472 -12.14 7.24 -32.33
C LYS A 472 -12.21 8.17 -31.12
N TYR A 473 -11.40 7.90 -30.09
CA TYR A 473 -11.35 8.72 -28.89
C TYR A 473 -10.85 10.15 -29.16
N LEU A 474 -9.78 10.29 -29.96
CA LEU A 474 -9.26 11.60 -30.36
C LEU A 474 -10.30 12.43 -31.14
N LEU A 475 -11.12 11.79 -31.98
CA LEU A 475 -12.19 12.48 -32.71
C LEU A 475 -13.32 12.96 -31.79
N SER A 476 -13.64 12.22 -30.72
CA SER A 476 -14.72 12.59 -29.79
C SER A 476 -14.33 13.71 -28.82
N GLU A 477 -13.06 13.80 -28.43
CA GLU A 477 -12.57 14.82 -27.48
C GLU A 477 -12.11 16.12 -28.16
N SER A 478 -11.86 16.12 -29.48
CA SER A 478 -11.42 17.33 -30.19
C SER A 478 -12.53 18.41 -30.21
N PRO A 479 -12.32 19.60 -29.63
CA PRO A 479 -13.31 20.68 -29.70
C PRO A 479 -13.50 21.13 -31.14
N LYS A 480 -14.75 21.50 -31.51
CA LYS A 480 -15.01 22.11 -32.82
C LYS A 480 -14.19 23.40 -32.93
N PRO A 481 -13.42 23.61 -34.02
CA PRO A 481 -12.60 24.81 -34.16
C PRO A 481 -13.48 26.07 -34.13
N SER A 482 -13.13 27.03 -33.28
CA SER A 482 -13.71 28.39 -33.26
C SER A 482 -12.78 29.38 -33.97
N LEU A 483 -13.34 30.45 -34.52
CA LEU A 483 -12.63 31.41 -35.38
C LEU A 483 -11.56 32.24 -34.65
N ASP A 484 -11.65 32.37 -33.33
CA ASP A 484 -10.88 33.37 -32.57
C ASP A 484 -9.57 32.84 -31.96
N HIS A 485 -9.36 31.51 -31.98
CA HIS A 485 -8.11 30.88 -31.56
C HIS A 485 -7.80 29.68 -32.47
N PRO A 486 -6.72 29.71 -33.29
CA PRO A 486 -6.21 28.51 -33.92
C PRO A 486 -5.54 27.66 -32.84
N ALA A 487 -6.33 26.97 -32.02
CA ALA A 487 -5.82 25.92 -31.16
C ALA A 487 -5.16 24.89 -32.07
N ALA A 488 -3.89 24.58 -31.83
CA ALA A 488 -3.27 23.42 -32.46
C ALA A 488 -4.20 22.22 -32.19
N ASP A 489 -4.65 21.55 -33.26
CA ASP A 489 -5.54 20.40 -33.14
C ASP A 489 -4.87 19.41 -32.18
N GLU A 490 -5.59 18.97 -31.13
CA GLU A 490 -5.08 18.04 -30.12
C GLU A 490 -4.48 16.79 -30.78
N ILE A 491 -5.06 16.38 -31.90
CA ILE A 491 -4.57 15.32 -32.80
C ILE A 491 -3.14 15.59 -33.28
N THR A 492 -2.81 16.83 -33.65
CA THR A 492 -1.48 17.24 -34.12
C THR A 492 -0.46 17.23 -32.98
N ILE A 493 -0.85 17.69 -31.78
CA ILE A 493 0.01 17.65 -30.58
C ILE A 493 0.35 16.20 -30.24
N VAL A 494 -0.65 15.32 -30.17
CA VAL A 494 -0.48 13.89 -29.90
C VAL A 494 0.44 13.25 -30.94
N CYS A 495 0.19 13.48 -32.23
CA CYS A 495 1.01 12.96 -33.33
C CYS A 495 2.48 13.47 -33.24
N THR A 496 2.71 14.70 -32.75
CA THR A 496 4.06 15.27 -32.58
C THR A 496 4.78 14.68 -31.36
N ASN A 497 4.11 14.63 -30.21
CA ASN A 497 4.67 14.09 -28.96
C ASN A 497 5.01 12.60 -29.08
N LEU A 498 4.18 11.84 -29.78
CA LEU A 498 4.45 10.43 -30.04
C LEU A 498 5.72 10.22 -30.89
N GLY A 499 6.02 11.16 -31.80
CA GLY A 499 7.28 11.19 -32.55
C GLY A 499 8.49 11.43 -31.63
N SER A 500 8.41 12.39 -30.71
CA SER A 500 9.48 12.63 -29.72
C SER A 500 9.66 11.43 -28.78
N LEU A 501 8.57 10.82 -28.33
CA LEU A 501 8.60 9.63 -27.49
C LEU A 501 9.30 8.46 -28.20
N SER A 502 8.94 8.19 -29.47
CA SER A 502 9.57 7.16 -30.30
C SER A 502 11.07 7.43 -30.50
N HIS A 503 11.48 8.68 -30.66
CA HIS A 503 12.89 9.04 -30.75
C HIS A 503 13.64 8.76 -29.43
N TYR A 504 13.08 9.23 -28.30
CA TYR A 504 13.68 9.04 -26.98
C TYR A 504 13.73 7.58 -26.55
N ALA A 505 12.71 6.77 -26.87
CA ALA A 505 12.64 5.36 -26.51
C ALA A 505 13.87 4.56 -26.99
N LYS A 506 14.47 4.92 -28.14
CA LYS A 506 15.71 4.30 -28.64
C LYS A 506 16.88 4.45 -27.67
N SER A 507 16.93 5.55 -26.91
CA SER A 507 17.97 5.77 -25.90
C SER A 507 17.83 4.90 -24.65
N LEU A 508 16.67 4.26 -24.45
CA LEU A 508 16.39 3.39 -23.30
C LEU A 508 16.74 1.91 -23.55
N ILE A 509 17.09 1.54 -24.80
CA ILE A 509 17.53 0.17 -25.14
C ILE A 509 18.83 -0.21 -24.42
N PRO A 510 19.91 0.60 -24.46
CA PRO A 510 21.18 0.23 -23.80
C PRO A 510 21.08 0.06 -22.28
N GLY A 511 20.03 0.62 -21.66
CA GLY A 511 19.75 0.49 -20.23
C GLY A 511 18.92 -0.74 -19.85
N ASN A 512 18.61 -1.64 -20.80
CA ASN A 512 17.72 -2.80 -20.62
C ASN A 512 16.30 -2.45 -20.10
N LEU A 513 15.86 -1.20 -20.26
CA LEU A 513 14.51 -0.79 -19.88
C LEU A 513 13.49 -1.08 -20.98
N LEU A 514 13.93 -1.04 -22.24
CA LEU A 514 13.15 -1.41 -23.43
C LEU A 514 13.95 -2.39 -24.30
N ASN A 515 13.24 -3.28 -24.98
CA ASN A 515 13.82 -4.11 -26.03
C ASN A 515 13.57 -3.47 -27.43
N GLU A 516 14.17 -4.04 -28.48
CA GLU A 516 13.99 -3.52 -29.86
C GLU A 516 12.55 -3.64 -30.36
N GLU A 517 11.83 -4.68 -29.93
CA GLU A 517 10.44 -4.93 -30.32
C GLU A 517 9.49 -3.87 -29.75
N ASP A 518 9.64 -3.50 -28.48
CA ASP A 518 8.88 -2.42 -27.83
C ASP A 518 8.97 -1.12 -28.65
N VAL A 519 10.20 -0.76 -29.04
CA VAL A 519 10.48 0.46 -29.80
C VAL A 519 9.95 0.38 -31.23
N GLN A 520 10.02 -0.79 -31.86
CA GLN A 520 9.49 -1.01 -33.19
C GLN A 520 7.95 -0.90 -33.19
N LEU A 521 7.27 -1.54 -32.25
CA LEU A 521 5.81 -1.49 -32.09
C LEU A 521 5.31 -0.07 -31.82
N LEU A 522 6.00 0.69 -30.97
CA LEU A 522 5.71 2.11 -30.75
C LEU A 522 5.87 2.92 -32.05
N SER A 523 6.94 2.67 -32.80
CA SER A 523 7.23 3.38 -34.05
C SER A 523 6.17 3.09 -35.12
N ASP A 524 5.71 1.83 -35.22
CA ASP A 524 4.65 1.42 -36.13
C ASP A 524 3.30 2.03 -35.76
N PHE A 525 2.96 2.04 -34.46
CA PHE A 525 1.77 2.73 -33.95
C PHE A 525 1.82 4.23 -34.30
N ALA A 526 2.96 4.89 -34.04
CA ALA A 526 3.17 6.30 -34.33
C ALA A 526 3.02 6.62 -35.82
N TYR A 527 3.63 5.80 -36.68
CA TYR A 527 3.54 5.95 -38.13
C TYR A 527 2.10 5.82 -38.62
N LYS A 528 1.37 4.78 -38.18
CA LYS A 528 -0.03 4.56 -38.58
C LYS A 528 -0.93 5.72 -38.11
N LEU A 529 -0.73 6.20 -36.89
CA LEU A 529 -1.49 7.34 -36.35
C LEU A 529 -1.18 8.63 -37.13
N GLN A 530 0.09 8.91 -37.43
CA GLN A 530 0.50 10.09 -38.19
C GLN A 530 -0.05 10.08 -39.63
N ARG A 531 -0.05 8.93 -40.28
CA ARG A 531 -0.65 8.76 -41.62
C ARG A 531 -2.15 9.04 -41.60
N TRP A 532 -2.85 8.57 -40.57
CA TRP A 532 -4.26 8.88 -40.36
C TRP A 532 -4.50 10.37 -40.07
N CYS A 533 -3.70 10.99 -39.19
CA CYS A 533 -3.71 12.44 -38.88
C CYS A 533 -3.68 13.26 -40.19
N LYS A 534 -2.74 12.97 -41.10
CA LYS A 534 -2.61 13.66 -42.41
C LYS A 534 -3.83 13.51 -43.31
N SER A 535 -4.44 12.32 -43.32
CA SER A 535 -5.67 12.06 -44.08
C SER A 535 -6.87 12.84 -43.54
N GLN A 536 -7.01 12.95 -42.22
CA GLN A 536 -8.11 13.69 -41.58
C GLN A 536 -8.00 15.20 -41.84
N VAL A 537 -6.79 15.76 -41.73
CA VAL A 537 -6.55 17.18 -42.05
C VAL A 537 -6.88 17.47 -43.52
N GLY A 538 -6.47 16.59 -44.44
CA GLY A 538 -6.82 16.71 -45.87
C GLY A 538 -8.34 16.68 -46.14
N GLN A 539 -9.08 15.82 -45.43
CA GLN A 539 -10.54 15.75 -45.52
C GLN A 539 -11.22 17.00 -44.95
N ARG A 540 -10.75 17.53 -43.80
CA ARG A 540 -11.28 18.76 -43.20
C ARG A 540 -11.07 19.97 -44.10
N ILE A 541 -9.89 20.10 -44.73
CA ILE A 541 -9.60 21.18 -45.69
C ILE A 541 -10.51 21.07 -46.92
N SER A 542 -10.71 19.86 -47.46
CA SER A 542 -11.60 19.63 -48.61
C SER A 542 -13.07 19.92 -48.29
N GLN A 543 -13.55 19.58 -47.09
CA GLN A 543 -14.90 19.92 -46.62
C GLN A 543 -15.07 21.43 -46.43
N TRP A 544 -14.08 22.12 -45.85
CA TRP A 544 -14.09 23.59 -45.72
C TRP A 544 -14.12 24.30 -47.09
N GLN A 545 -13.37 23.80 -48.06
CA GLN A 545 -13.39 24.32 -49.44
C GLN A 545 -14.74 24.11 -50.13
N LYS A 546 -15.42 22.97 -49.88
CA LYS A 546 -16.78 22.73 -50.39
C LYS A 546 -17.82 23.67 -49.78
N VAL A 547 -17.77 23.89 -48.46
CA VAL A 547 -18.72 24.78 -47.76
C VAL A 547 -18.55 26.24 -48.19
N THR A 548 -17.31 26.71 -48.35
CA THR A 548 -17.01 28.07 -48.83
C THR A 548 -17.32 28.27 -50.33
N SER A 549 -17.28 27.20 -51.13
CA SER A 549 -17.69 27.23 -52.55
C SER A 549 -19.21 27.24 -52.79
N HIS A 550 -20.03 27.00 -51.77
CA HIS A 550 -21.51 27.11 -51.83
C HIS A 550 -22.05 28.41 -51.20
N GLN A 551 -21.16 29.29 -50.73
CA GLN A 551 -21.49 30.63 -50.22
C GLN A 551 -21.01 31.77 -51.14
N LYS A 552 -20.65 31.46 -52.39
CA LYS A 552 -20.38 32.46 -53.44
C LYS A 552 -21.45 32.44 -54.52
#